data_AF-A0AAW8M0X4-F1
#
_entry.id   AF-A0AAW8M0X4-F1
#
_cell.length_a   1.000
_cell.length_b   1.000
_cell.length_c   1.000
_cell.angle_alpha   90.00
_cell.angle_beta   90.00
_cell.angle_gamma   90.00
#
_symmetry.space_group_name_H-M   'P 1'
#
loop_
_entity.id
_entity.type
_entity.pdbx_description
1 polymer ?
#
loop_
_entity_poly.entity_id
_entity_poly.type
_entity_poly.pdbx_seq_one_letter_code
_entity_poly.pdbx_strand_id
1 'polypeptide(L)' 'MDTVALRNRSPWNEGILVGQKRPLQPKNVWSIRVRLEMSGATRELALFNLAIDSKLRACDLAKLRVEDL' A
#
# COMPACT_ATOMS: atom_id res chain seq x y z
N MET A 1 -12.17 -21.10 29.96
CA MET A 1 -10.78 -20.97 29.50
C MET A 1 -10.83 -21.04 27.98
N ASP A 2 -11.19 -19.91 27.37
CA ASP A 2 -11.47 -19.84 25.95
C ASP A 2 -10.17 -19.64 25.19
N THR A 3 -9.65 -20.73 24.62
CA THR A 3 -8.50 -20.70 23.71
C THR A 3 -8.91 -19.99 22.43
N VAL A 4 -8.63 -18.69 22.36
CA VAL A 4 -8.71 -17.89 21.14
C VAL A 4 -7.84 -18.56 20.09
N ALA A 5 -8.46 -19.19 19.08
CA ALA A 5 -7.77 -19.72 17.92
C ALA A 5 -6.95 -18.60 17.28
N LEU A 6 -5.63 -18.64 17.44
CA LEU A 6 -4.70 -17.78 16.74
C LEU A 6 -4.88 -18.08 15.25
N ARG A 7 -5.65 -17.24 14.55
CA ARG A 7 -5.70 -17.24 13.08
C ARG A 7 -4.25 -17.23 12.62
N ASN A 8 -3.82 -18.32 11.99
CA ASN A 8 -2.49 -18.45 11.43
C ASN A 8 -2.27 -17.28 10.46
N ARG A 9 -1.51 -16.26 10.89
CA ARG A 9 -1.25 -15.02 10.13
C ARG A 9 -0.04 -15.15 9.22
N SER A 10 0.32 -16.37 8.86
CA SER A 10 1.35 -16.64 7.87
C SER A 10 1.03 -15.86 6.60
N PRO A 11 1.94 -14.98 6.13
CA PRO A 11 1.73 -14.27 4.89
C PRO A 11 1.69 -15.28 3.74
N TRP A 12 0.95 -14.97 2.67
CA TRP A 12 0.74 -15.87 1.52
C TRP A 12 2.04 -16.32 0.83
N ASN A 13 3.15 -15.63 1.10
CA ASN A 13 4.48 -15.87 0.55
C ASN A 13 5.49 -16.39 1.59
N GLU A 14 5.05 -16.90 2.74
CA GLU A 14 5.95 -17.50 3.73
C GLU A 14 6.79 -18.63 3.11
N GLY A 15 8.11 -18.57 3.28
CA GLY A 15 9.06 -19.51 2.67
C GLY A 15 9.33 -19.30 1.17
N ILE A 16 8.68 -18.34 0.51
CA ILE A 16 8.88 -18.03 -0.91
C ILE A 16 9.80 -16.80 -1.04
N LEU A 17 10.95 -16.98 -1.70
CA LEU A 17 11.81 -15.85 -2.08
C LEU A 17 11.13 -15.05 -3.20
N VAL A 18 10.38 -14.02 -2.81
CA VAL A 18 9.80 -13.07 -3.76
C VAL A 18 10.92 -12.12 -4.20
N GLY A 19 11.43 -12.33 -5.41
CA GLY A 19 12.40 -11.44 -6.02
C GLY A 19 11.85 -10.03 -6.24
N GLN A 20 12.69 -9.14 -6.79
CA GLN A 20 12.29 -7.77 -7.07
C GLN A 20 11.06 -7.72 -8.00
N LYS A 21 9.95 -7.14 -7.51
CA LYS A 21 8.80 -6.85 -8.36
C LYS A 21 9.16 -5.76 -9.36
N ARG A 22 8.66 -5.89 -10.59
CA ARG A 22 8.82 -4.85 -11.61
C ARG A 22 8.16 -3.54 -11.15
N PRO A 23 8.77 -2.38 -11.38
CA PRO A 23 8.15 -1.10 -11.07
C PRO A 23 6.89 -0.88 -11.91
N LEU A 24 5.99 -0.02 -11.41
CA LEU A 24 4.81 0.38 -12.17
C LEU A 24 5.24 1.21 -13.39
N GLN A 25 4.63 0.93 -14.55
CA GLN A 25 4.77 1.77 -15.72
C GLN A 25 3.96 3.07 -15.57
N PRO A 26 4.34 4.18 -16.22
CA PRO A 26 3.59 5.44 -16.15
C PRO A 26 2.10 5.30 -16.49
N LYS A 27 1.77 4.45 -17.48
CA LYS A 27 0.38 4.14 -17.86
C LYS A 27 -0.40 3.47 -16.72
N ASN A 28 0.26 2.61 -15.93
CA ASN A 28 -0.36 1.94 -14.80
C ASN A 28 -0.65 2.95 -13.68
N VAL A 29 0.32 3.83 -13.38
CA VAL A 29 0.16 4.91 -12.39
C VAL A 29 -1.03 5.80 -12.77
N TRP A 30 -1.08 6.25 -14.02
CA TRP A 30 -2.19 7.05 -14.52
C TRP A 30 -3.53 6.32 -14.38
N SER A 31 -3.59 5.04 -14.77
CA SER A 31 -4.84 4.25 -14.67
C SER A 31 -5.33 4.02 -13.24
N ILE A 32 -4.42 3.96 -12.26
CA ILE A 32 -4.77 3.84 -10.85
C ILE A 32 -5.30 5.18 -10.35
N ARG A 33 -4.61 6.27 -10.68
CA ARG A 33 -5.01 7.63 -10.29
C ARG A 33 -6.42 7.98 -10.76
N VAL A 34 -6.71 7.77 -12.05
CA VAL A 34 -8.04 8.02 -12.63
C VAL A 34 -9.12 7.19 -11.94
N ARG A 35 -8.85 5.92 -11.62
CA ARG A 35 -9.83 5.08 -10.90
C ARG A 35 -10.13 5.60 -9.49
N LEU A 36 -9.12 6.08 -8.77
CA LEU A 36 -9.29 6.67 -7.43
C LEU A 36 -10.03 8.01 -7.48
N GLU A 37 -9.76 8.83 -8.49
CA GLU A 37 -10.49 10.08 -8.76
C GLU A 37 -11.97 9.81 -9.05
N MET A 38 -12.25 8.86 -9.96
CA MET A 38 -13.62 8.47 -10.32
C MET A 38 -14.40 7.86 -9.15
N SER A 39 -13.72 7.17 -8.22
CA SER A 39 -14.38 6.61 -7.03
C SER A 39 -14.55 7.62 -5.90
N GLY A 40 -14.09 8.87 -6.05
CA GLY A 40 -14.12 9.88 -4.99
C GLY A 40 -13.28 9.50 -3.77
N ALA A 41 -12.28 8.62 -3.93
CA ALA A 41 -11.47 8.08 -2.84
C ALA A 41 -10.33 9.05 -2.50
N THR A 42 -10.66 10.20 -1.92
CA THR A 42 -9.73 11.32 -1.70
C THR A 42 -8.51 10.93 -0.86
N ARG A 43 -8.71 10.11 0.19
CA ARG A 43 -7.62 9.67 1.08
C ARG A 43 -6.66 8.74 0.34
N GLU A 44 -7.19 7.76 -0.38
CA GLU A 44 -6.41 6.79 -1.14
C GLU A 44 -5.67 7.47 -2.29
N LEU A 45 -6.30 8.44 -2.95
CA LEU A 45 -5.66 9.26 -3.99
C LEU A 45 -4.48 10.06 -3.45
N ALA A 46 -4.66 10.73 -2.30
CA ALA A 46 -3.59 11.49 -1.65
C ALA A 46 -2.42 10.58 -1.22
N LEU A 47 -2.73 9.44 -0.59
CA LEU A 47 -1.71 8.47 -0.18
C LEU A 47 -0.99 7.87 -1.38
N PHE A 48 -1.70 7.58 -2.48
CA PHE A 48 -1.09 7.05 -3.70
C PHE A 48 -0.11 8.06 -4.32
N ASN A 49 -0.52 9.32 -4.48
CA ASN A 49 0.36 10.36 -5.01
C ASN A 49 1.59 10.55 -4.11
N LEU A 50 1.37 10.66 -2.79
CA LEU A 50 2.46 10.80 -1.82
C LEU A 50 3.43 9.62 -1.85
N ALA A 51 2.94 8.38 -2.01
CA ALA A 51 3.78 7.19 -2.11
C ALA A 51 4.72 7.23 -3.32
N ILE A 52 4.23 7.73 -4.46
CA ILE A 52 5.02 7.84 -5.69
C ILE A 52 6.11 8.91 -5.54
N ASP A 53 5.78 10.04 -4.94
CA ASP A 53 6.71 11.17 -4.80
C ASP A 53 7.79 10.90 -3.74
N SER A 54 7.40 10.33 -2.58
CA SER A 54 8.29 10.09 -1.44
C SER A 54 9.03 8.77 -1.49
N LYS A 55 8.53 7.78 -2.26
CA LYS A 55 9.04 6.39 -2.30
C LYS A 55 9.08 5.69 -0.93
N LEU A 56 8.21 6.10 -0.01
CA LEU A 56 8.10 5.47 1.31
C LEU A 56 7.62 4.01 1.19
N ARG A 57 8.02 3.19 2.17
CA ARG A 57 7.44 1.84 2.30
C ARG A 57 5.99 1.99 2.76
N ALA A 58 5.14 1.04 2.35
CA ALA A 58 3.72 1.09 2.68
C ALA A 58 3.44 1.18 4.19
N CYS A 59 4.25 0.52 5.02
CA CYS A 59 4.12 0.60 6.48
C CYS A 59 4.51 1.97 7.05
N ASP A 60 5.45 2.67 6.42
CA ASP A 60 5.91 3.98 6.87
C ASP A 60 4.90 5.05 6.44
N LEU A 61 4.44 4.97 5.19
CA LEU A 61 3.37 5.80 4.65
C LEU A 61 2.08 5.69 5.47
N ALA A 62 1.69 4.48 5.87
CA ALA A 62 0.46 4.26 6.64
C ALA A 62 0.54 4.79 8.08
N LYS A 63 1.75 5.06 8.59
CA LYS A 63 2.00 5.62 9.93
C LYS A 63 2.20 7.13 9.93
N LEU A 64 2.28 7.76 8.76
CA LEU A 64 2.54 9.19 8.62
C LEU A 64 1.46 10.02 9.32
N ARG A 65 1.90 11.02 10.08
CA ARG A 65 1.06 11.95 10.82
C ARG A 65 1.10 13.32 10.14
N VAL A 66 0.10 14.15 10.43
CA VAL A 66 0.03 15.52 9.87
C VAL A 66 1.23 16.37 10.31
N GLU A 67 1.80 16.10 11.48
CA GLU A 67 2.99 16.79 12.02
C GLU A 67 4.32 16.38 11.35
N ASP A 68 4.32 15.32 10.54
CA ASP A 68 5.52 14.85 9.82
C ASP A 68 5.72 15.56 8.46
N LEU A 69 4.78 16.44 8.08
CA LEU A 69 4.72 17.16 6.79
C LEU A 69 5.27 18.58 6.90
#